data_AF-A0ABC8IYX2-F1
#
_entry.id   AF-A0ABC8IYX2-F1
#
_cell.length_a   1.000
_cell.length_b   1.000
_cell.length_c   1.000
_cell.angle_alpha   90.00
_cell.angle_beta   90.00
_cell.angle_gamma   90.00
#
_symmetry.space_group_name_H-M   'P 1'
#
loop_
_entity.id
_entity.type
_entity.pdbx_description
1 polymer ?
#
loop_
_entity_poly.entity_id
_entity_poly.type
_entity_poly.pdbx_seq_one_letter_code
_entity_poly.pdbx_strand_id
1 'polypeptide(L)'
;MIVEMLGWGLEEGKTLFGFGYDFRQSNRLQEVMDSFAKKLESVYKASGEKKINVISHSMGGLLVKCFMSLYSDVFEKYVQNWIAIAAPFRGAPGYITSTLLNGMSFVNGWEQNFFVSKWSMHQLLIECPSIYELMSCPYFNWELPLVLELWRERESNDGVGSSGVVLESYRSLESLEVFTKSLCDNKPDYCGEPIDLPFNWKIMEWAHETKRVLHNAKLPSKVKFYNIYGTNLATPQSVCYGNEKMPVKDLTNLRYFQPTYICVDGDGTVPVESAMADGLEAVARVGVPGEHRGILNDHRVFRMLKQWLNVGEPDPFYNPINDYVILPTTFEMEEHHENGVEVASVKESWDIISDGNNKNDATAAPTVSSISVSRPGDDENPQAEARATLTVHPQGDGRQHVELNVVYVSVDA
;
A
#
# COMPACT_ATOMS: atom_id res chain seq x y z
N MET A 1 16.26 -10.08 -0.62
CA MET A 1 16.68 -9.05 -1.61
C MET A 1 18.19 -8.82 -1.73
N ILE A 2 18.91 -8.32 -0.70
CA ILE A 2 20.35 -8.01 -0.83
C ILE A 2 21.17 -9.24 -1.26
N VAL A 3 20.93 -10.40 -0.64
CA VAL A 3 21.59 -11.67 -1.00
C VAL A 3 21.43 -12.00 -2.50
N GLU A 4 20.22 -11.83 -3.04
CA GLU A 4 19.96 -12.03 -4.47
C GLU A 4 20.74 -11.06 -5.35
N MET A 5 20.76 -9.78 -4.97
CA MET A 5 21.50 -8.74 -5.69
C MET A 5 23.01 -9.01 -5.74
N LEU A 6 23.58 -9.55 -4.65
CA LEU A 6 24.97 -10.03 -4.64
C LEU A 6 25.14 -11.23 -5.57
N GLY A 7 24.18 -12.17 -5.57
CA GLY A 7 24.13 -13.30 -6.50
C GLY A 7 24.04 -12.89 -7.98
N TRP A 8 23.49 -11.71 -8.29
CA TRP A 8 23.47 -11.15 -9.64
C TRP A 8 24.76 -10.42 -10.04
N GLY A 9 25.76 -10.37 -9.14
CA GLY A 9 27.07 -9.77 -9.38
C GLY A 9 27.20 -8.31 -8.94
N LEU A 10 26.27 -7.78 -8.13
CA LEU A 10 26.47 -6.48 -7.48
C LEU A 10 27.42 -6.61 -6.27
N GLU A 11 28.15 -5.53 -5.98
CA GLU A 11 29.14 -5.48 -4.91
C GLU A 11 28.82 -4.34 -3.92
N GLU A 12 28.72 -4.66 -2.64
CA GLU A 12 28.48 -3.66 -1.59
C GLU A 12 29.59 -2.59 -1.58
N GLY A 13 29.19 -1.33 -1.48
CA GLY A 13 30.11 -0.19 -1.46
C GLY A 13 30.75 0.14 -2.80
N LYS A 14 30.47 -0.61 -3.88
CA LYS A 14 30.94 -0.31 -5.24
C LYS A 14 29.80 -0.12 -6.24
N THR A 15 28.86 -1.06 -6.30
CA THR A 15 27.70 -1.00 -7.22
C THR A 15 26.36 -1.19 -6.49
N LEU A 16 26.40 -1.62 -5.23
CA LEU A 16 25.25 -1.71 -4.33
C LEU A 16 25.49 -0.83 -3.09
N PHE A 17 24.53 0.07 -2.81
CA PHE A 17 24.65 1.03 -1.72
C PHE A 17 23.34 1.15 -0.95
N GLY A 18 23.43 1.17 0.38
CA GLY A 18 22.32 1.53 1.25
C GLY A 18 22.25 3.03 1.53
N PHE A 19 21.03 3.53 1.73
CA PHE A 19 20.76 4.85 2.31
C PHE A 19 19.75 4.69 3.45
N GLY A 20 20.23 4.80 4.68
CA GLY A 20 19.38 4.87 5.87
C GLY A 20 19.06 6.32 6.23
N TYR A 21 17.89 6.54 6.83
CA TYR A 21 17.45 7.83 7.34
C TYR A 21 16.62 7.62 8.62
N ASP A 22 16.42 8.69 9.39
CA ASP A 22 15.55 8.65 10.57
C ASP A 22 14.08 8.60 10.12
N PHE A 23 13.48 7.41 10.15
CA PHE A 23 12.10 7.19 9.73
C PHE A 23 11.07 7.95 10.58
N ARG A 24 11.46 8.48 11.75
CA ARG A 24 10.57 9.26 12.61
C ARG A 24 10.33 10.66 12.06
N GLN A 25 11.29 11.18 11.31
CA GLN A 25 11.28 12.54 10.79
C GLN A 25 10.49 12.65 9.47
N SER A 26 10.15 13.89 9.09
CA SER A 26 9.42 14.15 7.85
C SER A 26 10.21 13.68 6.62
N ASN A 27 9.51 13.12 5.64
CA ASN A 27 10.08 12.64 4.38
C ASN A 27 10.66 13.75 3.50
N ARG A 28 10.44 15.02 3.85
CA ARG A 28 11.03 16.20 3.20
C ARG A 28 11.86 17.07 4.15
N LEU A 29 12.33 16.50 5.27
CA LEU A 29 13.21 17.22 6.20
C LEU A 29 14.51 17.60 5.47
N GLN A 30 14.94 18.86 5.59
CA GLN A 30 16.04 19.42 4.82
C GLN A 30 17.34 18.62 4.97
N GLU A 31 17.67 18.22 6.19
CA GLU A 31 18.87 17.44 6.52
C GLU A 31 18.89 16.08 5.83
N VAL A 32 17.72 15.44 5.69
CA VAL A 32 17.58 14.15 4.98
C VAL A 32 17.69 14.37 3.47
N MET A 33 17.09 15.43 2.93
CA MET A 33 17.21 15.79 1.51
C MET A 33 18.67 16.08 1.13
N ASP A 34 19.38 16.87 1.94
CA ASP A 34 20.80 17.19 1.73
C ASP A 34 21.68 15.95 1.80
N SER A 35 21.41 15.07 2.77
CA SER A 35 22.13 13.81 2.93
C SER A 35 21.89 12.87 1.75
N PHE A 36 20.66 12.82 1.23
CA PHE A 36 20.31 12.02 0.06
C PHE A 36 20.98 12.56 -1.20
N ALA A 37 20.99 13.88 -1.41
CA ALA A 37 21.71 14.52 -2.52
C ALA A 37 23.21 14.19 -2.50
N LYS A 38 23.86 14.33 -1.33
CA LYS A 38 25.28 13.97 -1.14
C LYS A 38 25.53 12.49 -1.40
N LYS A 39 24.60 11.61 -0.97
CA LYS A 39 24.69 10.18 -1.22
C LYS A 39 24.62 9.86 -2.71
N LEU A 40 23.67 10.45 -3.45
CA LEU A 40 23.56 10.29 -4.90
C LEU A 40 24.84 10.73 -5.61
N GLU A 41 25.41 11.89 -5.25
CA GLU A 41 26.66 12.36 -5.84
C GLU A 41 27.84 11.40 -5.54
N SER A 42 27.94 10.90 -4.30
CA SER A 42 28.97 9.95 -3.90
C SER A 42 28.87 8.63 -4.69
N VAL A 43 27.66 8.09 -4.84
CA VAL A 43 27.40 6.85 -5.58
C VAL A 43 27.68 7.04 -7.06
N TYR A 44 27.29 8.18 -7.63
CA TYR A 44 27.55 8.52 -9.03
C TYR A 44 29.06 8.52 -9.32
N LYS A 45 29.86 9.18 -8.47
CA LYS A 45 31.33 9.19 -8.61
C LYS A 45 31.93 7.80 -8.44
N ALA A 46 31.49 7.03 -7.43
CA ALA A 46 31.97 5.67 -7.19
C ALA A 46 31.64 4.71 -8.34
N SER A 47 30.53 4.95 -9.04
CA SER A 47 30.06 4.13 -10.17
C SER A 47 30.67 4.54 -11.52
N GLY A 48 31.73 5.36 -11.52
CA GLY A 48 32.39 5.85 -12.73
C GLY A 48 31.52 6.83 -13.52
N GLU A 49 30.79 7.70 -12.81
CA GLU A 49 29.90 8.73 -13.38
C GLU A 49 28.75 8.16 -14.21
N LYS A 50 28.30 6.96 -13.85
CA LYS A 50 27.08 6.36 -14.40
C LYS A 50 25.89 6.76 -13.55
N LYS A 51 24.77 7.03 -14.22
CA LYS A 51 23.50 7.26 -13.54
C LYS A 51 23.06 6.04 -12.72
N ILE A 52 22.28 6.32 -11.68
CA ILE A 52 21.98 5.40 -10.59
C ILE A 52 20.57 4.84 -10.74
N ASN A 53 20.40 3.58 -10.38
CA ASN A 53 19.08 2.97 -10.15
C ASN A 53 18.72 3.11 -8.67
N VAL A 54 17.60 3.77 -8.37
CA VAL A 54 17.08 3.91 -7.01
C VAL A 54 15.99 2.86 -6.78
N ILE A 55 16.12 2.06 -5.73
CA ILE A 55 15.07 1.15 -5.26
C ILE A 55 14.62 1.64 -3.89
N SER A 56 13.32 1.85 -3.72
CA SER A 56 12.73 2.32 -2.48
C SER A 56 11.61 1.40 -2.05
N HIS A 57 11.50 1.12 -0.75
CA HIS A 57 10.40 0.34 -0.19
C HIS A 57 9.53 1.20 0.73
N SER A 58 8.22 0.96 0.71
CA SER A 58 7.25 1.57 1.63
C SER A 58 7.41 3.10 1.69
N MET A 59 7.49 3.67 2.89
CA MET A 59 7.68 5.10 3.10
C MET A 59 8.95 5.68 2.44
N GLY A 60 9.97 4.87 2.15
CA GLY A 60 11.12 5.30 1.36
C GLY A 60 10.71 5.81 -0.03
N GLY A 61 9.62 5.30 -0.61
CA GLY A 61 9.06 5.83 -1.85
C GLY A 61 8.53 7.26 -1.71
N LEU A 62 8.00 7.63 -0.54
CA LEU A 62 7.57 9.01 -0.26
C LEU A 62 8.76 9.94 -0.14
N LEU A 63 9.83 9.52 0.55
CA LEU A 63 11.08 10.28 0.63
C LEU A 63 11.66 10.55 -0.75
N VAL A 64 11.78 9.52 -1.60
CA VAL A 64 12.30 9.67 -2.96
C VAL A 64 11.41 10.59 -3.79
N LYS A 65 10.08 10.46 -3.68
CA LYS A 65 9.13 11.33 -4.39
C LYS A 65 9.19 12.78 -3.93
N CYS A 66 9.31 13.03 -2.62
CA CYS A 66 9.56 14.36 -2.06
C CYS A 66 10.85 14.96 -2.62
N PHE A 67 11.94 14.19 -2.60
CA PHE A 67 13.21 14.64 -3.14
C PHE A 67 13.13 14.94 -4.63
N MET A 68 12.51 14.07 -5.42
CA MET A 68 12.28 14.29 -6.85
C MET A 68 11.48 15.58 -7.10
N SER A 69 10.45 15.84 -6.31
CA SER A 69 9.63 17.05 -6.47
C SER A 69 10.36 18.33 -6.10
N LEU A 70 11.21 18.31 -5.07
CA LEU A 70 11.89 19.49 -4.53
C LEU A 70 13.25 19.75 -5.19
N TYR A 71 13.92 18.69 -5.67
CA TYR A 71 15.26 18.70 -6.24
C TYR A 71 15.30 18.02 -7.60
N SER A 72 14.31 18.30 -8.45
CA SER A 72 14.12 17.67 -9.76
C SER A 72 15.39 17.65 -10.63
N ASP A 73 16.12 18.76 -10.70
CA ASP A 73 17.34 18.85 -11.52
C ASP A 73 18.46 17.92 -10.98
N VAL A 74 18.58 17.82 -9.66
CA VAL A 74 19.55 16.93 -9.00
C VAL A 74 19.15 15.48 -9.22
N PHE A 75 17.86 15.19 -9.10
CA PHE A 75 17.31 13.86 -9.34
C PHE A 75 17.52 13.42 -10.79
N GLU A 76 17.16 14.25 -11.78
CA GLU A 76 17.37 13.94 -13.20
C GLU A 76 18.86 13.84 -13.56
N LYS A 77 19.74 14.60 -12.89
CA LYS A 77 21.19 14.50 -13.09
C LYS A 77 21.73 13.12 -12.71
N TYR A 78 21.38 12.60 -11.54
CA TYR A 78 22.00 11.40 -10.97
C TYR A 78 21.21 10.11 -11.20
N VAL A 79 19.89 10.18 -11.32
CA VAL A 79 19.02 9.00 -11.38
C VAL A 79 18.68 8.65 -12.84
N GLN A 80 18.69 7.35 -13.14
CA GLN A 80 18.25 6.79 -14.42
C GLN A 80 16.92 6.06 -14.28
N ASN A 81 16.81 5.16 -13.30
CA ASN A 81 15.57 4.45 -13.00
C ASN A 81 15.24 4.61 -11.52
N TRP A 82 13.96 4.76 -11.20
CA TRP A 82 13.43 4.63 -9.85
C TRP A 82 12.39 3.52 -9.82
N ILE A 83 12.61 2.54 -8.95
CA ILE A 83 11.71 1.41 -8.69
C ILE A 83 11.14 1.57 -7.28
N ALA A 84 9.85 1.86 -7.17
CA ALA A 84 9.14 1.89 -5.90
C ALA A 84 8.48 0.53 -5.63
N ILE A 85 8.63 0.03 -4.40
CA ILE A 85 8.04 -1.23 -3.95
C ILE A 85 7.14 -0.95 -2.75
N ALA A 86 5.86 -1.29 -2.85
CA ALA A 86 4.85 -1.14 -1.81
C ALA A 86 4.75 0.29 -1.24
N ALA A 87 4.94 1.32 -2.07
CA ALA A 87 4.98 2.71 -1.62
C ALA A 87 3.56 3.28 -1.39
N PRO A 88 3.25 3.82 -0.19
CA PRO A 88 1.91 4.34 0.13
C PRO A 88 1.72 5.76 -0.40
N PHE A 89 1.67 5.95 -1.72
CA PHE A 89 1.68 7.30 -2.33
C PHE A 89 0.53 8.20 -1.88
N ARG A 90 -0.60 7.64 -1.43
CA ARG A 90 -1.73 8.38 -0.85
C ARG A 90 -1.99 8.09 0.63
N GLY A 91 -1.07 7.37 1.28
CA GLY A 91 -1.13 7.00 2.69
C GLY A 91 -1.64 5.57 2.94
N ALA A 92 -1.67 5.18 4.21
CA ALA A 92 -2.13 3.88 4.70
C ALA A 92 -3.24 4.06 5.77
N PRO A 93 -4.36 4.69 5.41
CA PRO A 93 -5.23 5.41 6.35
C PRO A 93 -5.74 4.59 7.54
N GLY A 94 -6.13 3.33 7.34
CA GLY A 94 -6.71 2.51 8.42
C GLY A 94 -5.76 2.30 9.59
N TYR A 95 -4.53 1.84 9.31
CA TYR A 95 -3.54 1.65 10.36
C TYR A 95 -3.00 2.95 10.93
N ILE A 96 -2.89 4.03 10.14
CA ILE A 96 -2.45 5.32 10.68
C ILE A 96 -3.46 5.90 11.65
N THR A 97 -4.74 5.88 11.28
CA THR A 97 -5.83 6.32 12.15
C THR A 97 -5.82 5.53 13.47
N SER A 98 -5.68 4.21 13.39
CA SER A 98 -5.57 3.41 14.60
C SER A 98 -4.31 3.76 15.40
N THR A 99 -3.14 3.77 14.77
CA THR A 99 -1.87 4.14 15.44
C THR A 99 -2.00 5.42 16.25
N LEU A 100 -2.61 6.46 15.68
CA LEU A 100 -2.80 7.76 16.33
C LEU A 100 -3.90 7.76 17.41
N LEU A 101 -4.92 6.89 17.35
CA LEU A 101 -6.03 6.90 18.32
C LEU A 101 -5.88 5.89 19.46
N ASN A 102 -5.32 4.71 19.18
CA ASN A 102 -5.31 3.58 20.10
C ASN A 102 -3.93 2.91 20.24
N GLY A 103 -2.90 3.46 19.58
CA GLY A 103 -1.55 2.90 19.66
C GLY A 103 -1.41 1.53 19.03
N MET A 104 -2.30 1.18 18.09
CA MET A 104 -2.07 0.00 17.26
C MET A 104 -0.68 0.10 16.66
N SER A 105 0.09 -0.95 16.90
CA SER A 105 1.43 -0.99 16.39
C SER A 105 1.33 -1.35 14.91
N PHE A 106 2.00 -0.59 14.04
CA PHE A 106 2.40 -1.07 12.70
C PHE A 106 3.11 -2.43 12.74
N VAL A 107 3.59 -2.78 13.94
CA VAL A 107 4.23 -4.02 14.37
C VAL A 107 3.22 -5.17 14.53
N ASN A 108 1.91 -5.02 14.28
CA ASN A 108 1.04 -6.21 14.18
C ASN A 108 1.38 -7.10 12.97
N GLY A 109 2.05 -6.54 11.94
CA GLY A 109 2.73 -7.28 10.88
C GLY A 109 4.21 -7.58 11.19
N TRP A 110 4.69 -7.26 12.39
CA TRP A 110 5.89 -7.89 12.93
C TRP A 110 5.33 -9.03 13.78
N GLU A 111 5.79 -10.27 13.56
CA GLU A 111 5.58 -11.31 14.57
C GLU A 111 5.88 -10.72 15.94
N GLN A 112 4.97 -10.94 16.90
CA GLN A 112 4.83 -10.31 18.22
C GLN A 112 6.11 -10.31 19.09
N ASN A 113 7.19 -9.68 18.62
CA ASN A 113 8.53 -9.81 19.17
C ASN A 113 8.97 -8.54 19.89
N PHE A 114 8.14 -7.49 19.89
CA PHE A 114 8.35 -6.31 20.70
C PHE A 114 7.43 -6.39 21.91
N PHE A 115 8.02 -6.67 23.08
CA PHE A 115 7.37 -6.61 24.40
C PHE A 115 7.03 -5.16 24.81
N VAL A 116 6.49 -4.36 23.89
CA VAL A 116 6.14 -2.95 24.06
C VAL A 116 4.62 -2.84 24.03
N SER A 117 4.03 -2.20 25.03
CA SER A 117 2.57 -2.00 25.06
C SER A 117 2.12 -1.12 23.89
N LYS A 118 0.90 -1.35 23.37
CA LYS A 118 0.29 -0.52 22.32
C LYS A 118 0.37 0.98 22.65
N TRP A 119 0.07 1.33 23.90
CA TRP A 119 0.10 2.73 24.33
C TRP A 119 1.51 3.30 24.44
N SER A 120 2.51 2.50 24.81
CA SER A 120 3.91 2.94 24.77
C SER A 120 4.37 3.22 23.33
N MET A 121 3.94 2.39 22.37
CA MET A 121 4.20 2.64 20.95
C MET A 121 3.52 3.92 20.47
N HIS A 122 2.26 4.16 20.89
CA HIS A 122 1.59 5.43 20.62
C HIS A 122 2.43 6.64 21.04
N GLN A 123 2.97 6.64 22.27
CA GLN A 123 3.74 7.78 22.77
C GLN A 123 5.03 8.03 21.98
N LEU A 124 5.61 6.99 21.36
CA LEU A 124 6.73 7.15 20.43
C LEU A 124 6.28 7.79 19.11
N LEU A 125 5.14 7.35 18.58
CA LEU A 125 4.71 7.66 17.22
C LEU A 125 3.92 8.97 17.10
N ILE A 126 3.27 9.43 18.17
CA ILE A 126 2.38 10.61 18.15
C ILE A 126 3.11 11.93 17.84
N GLU A 127 4.44 11.97 18.04
CA GLU A 127 5.32 13.11 17.72
C GLU A 127 6.22 12.84 16.50
N CYS A 128 5.99 11.76 15.74
CA CYS A 128 6.76 11.44 14.54
C CYS A 128 6.10 12.04 13.28
N PRO A 129 6.67 13.06 12.60
CA PRO A 129 6.08 13.63 11.41
C PRO A 129 5.76 12.65 10.28
N SER A 130 6.59 11.62 10.13
CA SER A 130 6.37 10.57 9.13
C SER A 130 5.02 9.85 9.28
N ILE A 131 4.55 9.65 10.52
CA ILE A 131 3.28 8.97 10.79
C ILE A 131 2.10 9.83 10.29
N TYR A 132 2.17 11.13 10.49
CA TYR A 132 1.17 12.06 9.96
C TYR A 132 1.22 12.12 8.43
N GLU A 133 2.40 12.00 7.83
CA GLU A 133 2.56 11.97 6.37
C GLU A 133 1.95 10.73 5.72
N LEU A 134 1.84 9.63 6.46
CA LEU A 134 1.16 8.40 6.03
C LEU A 134 -0.37 8.45 6.17
N MET A 135 -0.94 9.48 6.84
CA MET A 135 -2.40 9.67 6.87
C MET A 135 -2.96 9.84 5.45
N SER A 136 -4.26 9.66 5.29
CA SER A 136 -4.95 9.85 4.01
C SER A 136 -4.61 11.16 3.31
N CYS A 137 -4.39 11.10 1.99
CA CYS A 137 -4.24 12.27 1.17
C CYS A 137 -5.59 13.00 0.98
N PRO A 138 -5.75 14.27 1.41
CA PRO A 138 -6.98 15.02 1.22
C PRO A 138 -7.18 15.52 -0.22
N TYR A 139 -6.13 15.45 -1.05
CA TYR A 139 -6.15 15.83 -2.47
C TYR A 139 -6.37 14.63 -3.39
N PHE A 140 -6.82 13.50 -2.84
CA PHE A 140 -7.04 12.27 -3.57
C PHE A 140 -8.47 11.80 -3.36
N ASN A 141 -9.13 11.50 -4.47
CA ASN A 141 -10.51 11.03 -4.48
C ASN A 141 -10.48 9.51 -4.38
N TRP A 142 -10.69 9.00 -3.17
CA TRP A 142 -10.79 7.57 -2.91
C TRP A 142 -12.09 7.01 -3.52
N GLU A 143 -12.02 5.83 -4.14
CA GLU A 143 -13.19 5.11 -4.68
C GLU A 143 -14.22 4.87 -3.58
N LEU A 144 -13.75 4.41 -2.43
CA LEU A 144 -14.53 4.32 -1.20
C LEU A 144 -14.15 5.48 -0.27
N PRO A 145 -15.11 6.37 0.08
CA PRO A 145 -14.84 7.46 0.99
C PRO A 145 -14.29 6.98 2.33
N LEU A 146 -13.13 7.49 2.72
CA LEU A 146 -12.51 7.17 4.00
C LEU A 146 -13.35 7.69 5.16
N VAL A 147 -13.62 6.82 6.13
CA VAL A 147 -14.42 7.14 7.32
C VAL A 147 -13.72 6.67 8.59
N LEU A 148 -13.90 7.45 9.65
CA LEU A 148 -13.74 6.99 11.03
C LEU A 148 -15.14 6.79 11.60
N GLU A 149 -15.49 5.57 11.97
CA GLU A 149 -16.81 5.25 12.49
C GLU A 149 -16.77 4.98 14.00
N LEU A 150 -17.73 5.52 14.73
CA LEU A 150 -17.87 5.33 16.16
C LEU A 150 -19.30 4.89 16.47
N TRP A 151 -19.45 3.77 17.18
CA TRP A 151 -20.72 3.46 17.83
C TRP A 151 -20.90 4.39 19.03
N ARG A 152 -21.92 5.25 19.03
CA ARG A 152 -22.13 6.32 20.01
C ARG A 152 -23.51 6.17 20.64
N GLU A 153 -23.59 6.48 21.93
CA GLU A 153 -24.86 6.55 22.65
C GLU A 153 -25.47 7.95 22.45
N ARG A 154 -26.71 8.01 21.96
CA ARG A 154 -27.50 9.25 21.88
C ARG A 154 -28.71 9.13 22.78
N GLU A 155 -28.98 10.19 23.54
CA GLU A 155 -30.26 10.32 24.23
C GLU A 155 -31.36 10.53 23.19
N SER A 156 -32.44 9.77 23.27
CA SER A 156 -33.60 9.97 22.38
C SER A 156 -34.25 11.31 22.70
N ASN A 157 -34.55 12.10 21.66
CA ASN A 157 -35.29 13.37 21.79
C ASN A 157 -36.77 13.19 22.22
N ASP A 158 -37.21 11.95 22.40
CA ASP A 158 -38.63 11.58 22.51
C ASP A 158 -39.15 11.66 23.96
N GLY A 159 -38.36 12.18 24.90
CA GLY A 159 -38.76 12.42 26.30
C GLY A 159 -38.99 11.14 27.15
N VAL A 160 -38.96 9.97 26.53
CA VAL A 160 -38.86 8.66 27.17
C VAL A 160 -37.37 8.35 27.23
N GLY A 161 -36.75 8.30 28.41
CA GLY A 161 -35.29 8.21 28.59
C GLY A 161 -34.64 6.90 28.13
N SER A 162 -34.89 6.44 26.90
CA SER A 162 -34.18 5.36 26.25
C SER A 162 -32.99 5.94 25.48
N SER A 163 -31.77 5.65 25.91
CA SER A 163 -30.60 5.92 25.09
C SER A 163 -30.56 4.93 23.92
N GLY A 164 -30.42 5.46 22.70
CA GLY A 164 -30.23 4.68 21.49
C GLY A 164 -28.74 4.63 21.14
N VAL A 165 -28.29 3.51 20.58
CA VAL A 165 -26.92 3.40 20.07
C VAL A 165 -26.95 3.56 18.55
N VAL A 166 -26.14 4.49 18.03
CA VAL A 166 -26.07 4.82 16.60
C VAL A 166 -24.63 4.78 16.11
N LEU A 167 -24.43 4.39 14.86
CA LEU A 167 -23.14 4.48 14.19
C LEU A 167 -22.96 5.87 13.60
N GLU A 168 -21.95 6.61 14.08
CA GLU A 168 -21.58 7.92 13.56
C GLU A 168 -20.34 7.78 12.66
N SER A 169 -20.40 8.29 11.44
CA SER A 169 -19.28 8.25 10.48
C SER A 169 -18.70 9.65 10.30
N TYR A 170 -17.40 9.81 10.55
CA TYR A 170 -16.66 11.06 10.51
C TYR A 170 -15.73 11.08 9.28
N ARG A 171 -15.83 12.11 8.44
CA ARG A 171 -15.02 12.23 7.21
C ARG A 171 -14.04 13.39 7.27
N SER A 172 -12.91 13.23 6.60
CA SER A 172 -11.93 14.31 6.33
C SER A 172 -11.56 15.15 7.57
N LEU A 173 -12.11 16.36 7.74
CA LEU A 173 -11.80 17.26 8.85
C LEU A 173 -12.50 16.84 10.15
N GLU A 174 -13.69 16.23 10.05
CA GLU A 174 -14.49 15.80 11.19
C GLU A 174 -13.76 14.70 11.98
N SER A 175 -13.02 13.84 11.29
CA SER A 175 -12.21 12.81 11.96
C SER A 175 -11.10 13.47 12.78
N LEU A 176 -10.46 14.55 12.32
CA LEU A 176 -9.42 15.24 13.09
C LEU A 176 -9.94 15.87 14.39
N GLU A 177 -11.22 16.26 14.43
CA GLU A 177 -11.85 16.68 15.69
C GLU A 177 -11.93 15.54 16.70
N VAL A 178 -12.23 14.32 16.23
CA VAL A 178 -12.22 13.12 17.08
C VAL A 178 -10.81 12.88 17.62
N PHE A 179 -9.77 13.01 16.79
CA PHE A 179 -8.38 12.82 17.23
C PHE A 179 -8.03 13.81 18.34
N THR A 180 -8.33 15.09 18.12
CA THR A 180 -8.07 16.16 19.10
C THR A 180 -8.79 15.93 20.41
N LYS A 181 -10.07 15.55 20.37
CA LYS A 181 -10.87 15.27 21.57
C LYS A 181 -10.41 13.99 22.27
N SER A 182 -10.04 12.96 21.52
CA SER A 182 -9.60 11.68 22.09
C SER A 182 -8.25 11.76 22.80
N LEU A 183 -7.37 12.66 22.34
CA LEU A 183 -6.01 12.82 22.84
C LEU A 183 -5.83 14.06 23.73
N CYS A 184 -6.90 14.80 24.07
CA CYS A 184 -6.78 16.05 24.81
C CYS A 184 -6.14 15.88 26.20
N ASP A 185 -6.37 14.73 26.83
CA ASP A 185 -5.81 14.37 28.14
C ASP A 185 -4.73 13.28 28.03
N ASN A 186 -4.09 13.12 26.87
CA ASN A 186 -2.97 12.19 26.73
C ASN A 186 -1.74 12.75 27.45
N LYS A 187 -1.53 12.27 28.69
CA LYS A 187 -0.44 12.69 29.58
C LYS A 187 0.31 11.49 30.15
N PRO A 188 1.19 10.82 29.39
CA PRO A 188 2.03 9.77 29.97
C PRO A 188 2.93 10.32 31.09
N ASP A 189 3.15 9.48 32.11
CA ASP A 189 4.12 9.73 33.17
C ASP A 189 5.55 9.44 32.68
N TYR A 190 6.45 10.40 32.86
CA TYR A 190 7.86 10.22 32.63
C TYR A 190 8.63 10.68 33.87
N CYS A 191 9.23 9.72 34.58
CA CYS A 191 9.98 9.96 35.81
C CYS A 191 9.16 10.69 36.90
N GLY A 192 7.85 10.40 37.00
CA GLY A 192 6.95 11.03 37.97
C GLY A 192 6.38 12.39 37.52
N GLU A 193 6.75 12.86 36.32
CA GLU A 193 6.23 14.10 35.73
C GLU A 193 5.31 13.77 34.55
N PRO A 194 4.07 14.28 34.52
CA PRO A 194 3.18 14.11 33.38
C PRO A 194 3.65 14.96 32.19
N ILE A 195 3.80 14.35 31.02
CA ILE A 195 4.14 15.05 29.77
C ILE A 195 2.91 15.11 28.88
N ASP A 196 2.50 16.31 28.48
CA ASP A 196 1.40 16.50 27.52
C ASP A 196 1.82 16.04 26.12
N LEU A 197 1.13 15.03 25.57
CA LEU A 197 1.31 14.54 24.20
C LEU A 197 -0.03 14.50 23.42
N PRO A 198 -0.71 15.65 23.23
CA PRO A 198 -1.96 15.69 22.49
C PRO A 198 -1.75 15.44 20.99
N PHE A 199 -2.85 15.37 20.23
CA PHE A 199 -2.77 15.39 18.76
C PHE A 199 -2.02 16.64 18.28
N ASN A 200 -0.94 16.46 17.53
CA ASN A 200 -0.05 17.55 17.17
C ASN A 200 -0.47 18.21 15.85
N TRP A 201 -1.24 19.29 15.95
CA TRP A 201 -1.71 20.06 14.80
C TRP A 201 -0.59 20.67 13.94
N LYS A 202 0.54 21.06 14.55
CA LYS A 202 1.68 21.62 13.79
C LYS A 202 2.32 20.56 12.89
N ILE A 203 2.46 19.33 13.40
CA ILE A 203 2.95 18.20 12.61
C ILE A 203 1.93 17.84 11.52
N MET A 204 0.63 17.87 11.84
CA MET A 204 -0.43 17.63 10.85
C MET A 204 -0.36 18.65 9.69
N GLU A 205 -0.27 19.95 9.99
CA GLU A 205 -0.11 21.01 9.00
C GLU A 205 1.14 20.80 8.12
N TRP A 206 2.27 20.43 8.74
CA TRP A 206 3.48 20.09 7.99
C TRP A 206 3.28 18.91 7.05
N ALA A 207 2.61 17.85 7.52
CA ALA A 207 2.31 16.66 6.75
C ALA A 207 1.31 16.93 5.62
N HIS A 208 0.38 17.87 5.81
CA HIS A 208 -0.51 18.35 4.75
C HIS A 208 0.28 18.98 3.61
N GLU A 209 1.27 19.82 3.95
CA GLU A 209 2.18 20.40 2.97
C GLU A 209 3.03 19.33 2.27
N THR A 210 3.52 18.32 2.99
CA THR A 210 4.22 17.18 2.37
C THR A 210 3.32 16.46 1.36
N LYS A 211 2.05 16.21 1.69
CA LYS A 211 1.09 15.61 0.74
C LYS A 211 0.85 16.48 -0.49
N ARG A 212 0.94 17.81 -0.35
CA ARG A 212 0.85 18.75 -1.48
C ARG A 212 2.06 18.62 -2.41
N VAL A 213 3.26 18.54 -1.84
CA VAL A 213 4.50 18.27 -2.60
C VAL A 213 4.39 16.94 -3.34
N LEU A 214 3.97 15.87 -2.66
CA LEU A 214 3.77 14.55 -3.27
C LEU A 214 2.70 14.56 -4.36
N HIS A 215 1.61 15.31 -4.20
CA HIS A 215 0.54 15.40 -5.20
C HIS A 215 1.01 16.12 -6.47
N ASN A 216 1.86 17.16 -6.34
CA ASN A 216 2.32 17.98 -7.46
C ASN A 216 3.61 17.47 -8.12
N ALA A 217 4.22 16.39 -7.59
CA ALA A 217 5.46 15.84 -8.09
C ALA A 217 5.33 15.39 -9.55
N LYS A 218 6.33 15.74 -10.37
CA LYS A 218 6.41 15.32 -11.78
C LYS A 218 7.68 14.54 -12.00
N LEU A 219 7.58 13.46 -12.78
CA LEU A 219 8.73 12.66 -13.17
C LEU A 219 9.56 13.43 -14.21
N PRO A 220 10.88 13.61 -14.02
CA PRO A 220 11.71 14.20 -15.06
C PRO A 220 11.78 13.32 -16.30
N SER A 221 11.75 13.94 -17.49
CA SER A 221 11.62 13.24 -18.79
C SER A 221 12.68 12.18 -19.07
N LYS A 222 13.87 12.29 -18.47
CA LYS A 222 14.98 11.36 -18.67
C LYS A 222 15.07 10.25 -17.61
N VAL A 223 14.14 10.21 -16.66
CA VAL A 223 14.09 9.21 -15.59
C VAL A 223 12.95 8.24 -15.88
N LYS A 224 13.24 6.94 -15.80
CA LYS A 224 12.19 5.91 -15.87
C LYS A 224 11.70 5.58 -14.48
N PHE A 225 10.38 5.42 -14.34
CA PHE A 225 9.76 5.03 -13.08
C PHE A 225 9.07 3.67 -13.22
N TYR A 226 9.20 2.84 -12.20
CA TYR A 226 8.57 1.53 -12.09
C TYR A 226 7.93 1.41 -10.72
N ASN A 227 6.77 0.77 -10.66
CA ASN A 227 6.03 0.58 -9.42
C ASN A 227 5.68 -0.89 -9.24
N ILE A 228 6.00 -1.44 -8.08
CA ILE A 228 5.58 -2.77 -7.63
C ILE A 228 4.72 -2.53 -6.39
N TYR A 229 3.50 -3.07 -6.36
CA TYR A 229 2.60 -2.94 -5.21
C TYR A 229 2.05 -4.31 -4.84
N GLY A 230 1.73 -4.53 -3.56
CA GLY A 230 1.17 -5.80 -3.13
C GLY A 230 -0.35 -5.85 -3.28
N THR A 231 -0.88 -7.04 -3.49
CA THR A 231 -2.31 -7.32 -3.70
C THR A 231 -2.74 -8.58 -2.92
N ASN A 232 -4.02 -8.90 -2.99
CA ASN A 232 -4.67 -10.11 -2.47
C ASN A 232 -4.64 -10.26 -0.95
N LEU A 233 -4.53 -9.14 -0.22
CA LEU A 233 -4.68 -9.12 1.24
C LEU A 233 -5.68 -8.06 1.68
N ALA A 234 -6.56 -8.46 2.60
CA ALA A 234 -7.51 -7.57 3.25
C ALA A 234 -6.74 -6.46 3.99
N THR A 235 -6.82 -5.25 3.46
CA THR A 235 -5.99 -4.12 3.88
C THR A 235 -6.84 -3.01 4.50
N PRO A 236 -6.57 -2.61 5.76
CA PRO A 236 -7.34 -1.58 6.45
C PRO A 236 -7.37 -0.22 5.74
N GLN A 237 -8.54 0.19 5.29
CA GLN A 237 -8.77 1.49 4.67
C GLN A 237 -9.44 2.46 5.65
N SER A 238 -10.52 2.01 6.30
CA SER A 238 -11.29 2.80 7.28
C SER A 238 -11.35 2.07 8.63
N VAL A 239 -11.66 2.81 9.71
CA VAL A 239 -11.62 2.28 11.08
C VAL A 239 -12.96 2.51 11.77
N CYS A 240 -13.44 1.50 12.48
CA CYS A 240 -14.63 1.55 13.32
C CYS A 240 -14.31 1.17 14.77
N TYR A 241 -14.87 1.92 15.74
CA TYR A 241 -14.72 1.68 17.17
C TYR A 241 -16.06 1.48 17.89
N GLY A 242 -16.05 0.56 18.86
CA GLY A 242 -17.23 0.20 19.63
C GLY A 242 -18.16 -0.77 18.89
N ASN A 243 -19.30 -1.06 19.49
CA ASN A 243 -20.41 -1.81 18.90
C ASN A 243 -21.71 -1.49 19.64
N GLU A 244 -22.84 -2.04 19.19
CA GLU A 244 -24.17 -1.83 19.82
C GLU A 244 -24.20 -2.10 21.33
N LYS A 245 -23.42 -3.08 21.82
CA LYS A 245 -23.37 -3.45 23.25
C LYS A 245 -22.37 -2.62 24.04
N MET A 246 -21.35 -2.11 23.37
CA MET A 246 -20.26 -1.33 23.96
C MET A 246 -20.01 -0.07 23.12
N PRO A 247 -20.90 0.93 23.17
CA PRO A 247 -20.68 2.19 22.48
C PRO A 247 -19.56 3.00 23.14
N VAL A 248 -18.87 3.79 22.34
CA VAL A 248 -17.92 4.81 22.78
C VAL A 248 -18.71 5.95 23.43
N LYS A 249 -18.74 6.00 24.76
CA LYS A 249 -19.41 7.09 25.50
C LYS A 249 -18.55 8.35 25.54
N ASP A 250 -17.30 8.19 25.95
CA ASP A 250 -16.28 9.25 26.00
C ASP A 250 -15.19 8.99 24.95
N LEU A 251 -14.82 10.03 24.20
CA LEU A 251 -13.78 9.95 23.18
C LEU A 251 -12.39 9.73 23.78
N THR A 252 -12.14 10.19 25.01
CA THR A 252 -10.86 9.94 25.71
C THR A 252 -10.62 8.45 26.00
N ASN A 253 -11.71 7.66 26.03
CA ASN A 253 -11.65 6.21 26.22
C ASN A 253 -11.37 5.44 24.93
N LEU A 254 -11.28 6.08 23.75
CA LEU A 254 -11.03 5.41 22.46
C LEU A 254 -9.79 4.52 22.48
N ARG A 255 -8.76 4.90 23.24
CA ARG A 255 -7.53 4.10 23.42
C ARG A 255 -7.76 2.69 23.97
N TYR A 256 -8.89 2.41 24.60
CA TYR A 256 -9.23 1.11 25.18
C TYR A 256 -10.08 0.24 24.25
N PHE A 257 -10.59 0.79 23.16
CA PHE A 257 -11.38 0.04 22.19
C PHE A 257 -10.50 -0.71 21.20
N GLN A 258 -10.86 -1.95 20.90
CA GLN A 258 -10.27 -2.66 19.75
C GLN A 258 -10.86 -2.07 18.47
N PRO A 259 -10.03 -1.68 17.49
CA PRO A 259 -10.52 -1.23 16.20
C PRO A 259 -11.05 -2.42 15.40
N THR A 260 -12.11 -2.17 14.64
CA THR A 260 -12.54 -2.98 13.51
C THR A 260 -12.25 -2.22 12.24
N TYR A 261 -12.04 -2.93 11.12
CA TYR A 261 -11.60 -2.31 9.88
C TYR A 261 -12.58 -2.58 8.76
N ILE A 262 -12.78 -1.57 7.91
CA ILE A 262 -13.30 -1.76 6.56
C ILE A 262 -12.06 -1.94 5.70
N CYS A 263 -11.89 -3.14 5.17
CA CYS A 263 -10.75 -3.52 4.38
C CYS A 263 -11.06 -3.44 2.88
N VAL A 264 -10.02 -3.13 2.11
CA VAL A 264 -10.00 -3.20 0.64
C VAL A 264 -8.81 -4.07 0.21
N ASP A 265 -8.65 -4.30 -1.09
CA ASP A 265 -7.48 -5.01 -1.59
C ASP A 265 -6.18 -4.20 -1.36
N GLY A 266 -5.09 -4.90 -1.11
CA GLY A 266 -3.77 -4.34 -0.83
C GLY A 266 -2.79 -5.39 -0.33
N ASP A 267 -1.74 -4.93 0.34
CA ASP A 267 -0.65 -5.76 0.84
C ASP A 267 -0.73 -6.06 2.35
N GLY A 268 -1.92 -5.86 2.93
CA GLY A 268 -2.18 -5.93 4.36
C GLY A 268 -1.89 -4.64 5.11
N THR A 269 -1.12 -3.70 4.53
CA THR A 269 -0.79 -2.39 5.13
C THR A 269 -1.26 -1.21 4.27
N VAL A 270 -0.98 -1.27 2.98
CA VAL A 270 -1.21 -0.20 2.00
C VAL A 270 -2.28 -0.65 1.00
N PRO A 271 -3.41 0.06 0.90
CA PRO A 271 -4.40 -0.22 -0.13
C PRO A 271 -3.81 -0.14 -1.54
N VAL A 272 -4.23 -1.04 -2.44
CA VAL A 272 -3.81 -1.01 -3.86
C VAL A 272 -4.02 0.37 -4.47
N GLU A 273 -5.19 0.97 -4.23
CA GLU A 273 -5.55 2.30 -4.71
C GLU A 273 -4.51 3.37 -4.31
N SER A 274 -4.00 3.30 -3.07
CA SER A 274 -2.96 4.20 -2.59
C SER A 274 -1.62 3.95 -3.26
N ALA A 275 -1.25 2.68 -3.42
CA ALA A 275 0.02 2.28 -4.00
C ALA A 275 0.10 2.54 -5.51
N MET A 276 -1.04 2.55 -6.22
CA MET A 276 -1.12 2.87 -7.64
C MET A 276 -1.24 4.37 -7.93
N ALA A 277 -1.73 5.15 -6.96
CA ALA A 277 -2.00 6.58 -7.14
C ALA A 277 -0.75 7.48 -7.05
N ASP A 278 0.36 7.03 -7.63
CA ASP A 278 1.64 7.73 -7.69
C ASP A 278 1.59 9.01 -8.54
N GLY A 279 0.72 9.09 -9.55
CA GLY A 279 0.56 10.29 -10.40
C GLY A 279 1.72 10.54 -11.37
N LEU A 280 2.57 9.55 -11.63
CA LEU A 280 3.74 9.61 -12.50
C LEU A 280 3.51 8.81 -13.79
N GLU A 281 4.28 9.05 -14.83
CA GLU A 281 4.27 8.22 -16.04
C GLU A 281 5.21 7.02 -15.82
N ALA A 282 4.67 5.96 -15.22
CA ALA A 282 5.42 4.73 -14.99
C ALA A 282 5.60 3.93 -16.29
N VAL A 283 6.78 3.34 -16.47
CA VAL A 283 7.04 2.35 -17.51
C VAL A 283 6.25 1.07 -17.25
N ALA A 284 6.13 0.68 -15.98
CA ALA A 284 5.32 -0.45 -15.55
C ALA A 284 4.78 -0.23 -14.14
N ARG A 285 3.56 -0.72 -13.90
CA ARG A 285 2.97 -0.90 -12.57
C ARG A 285 2.57 -2.37 -12.46
N VAL A 286 3.08 -3.07 -11.46
CA VAL A 286 2.87 -4.51 -11.32
C VAL A 286 2.35 -4.81 -9.92
N GLY A 287 1.17 -5.41 -9.86
CA GLY A 287 0.59 -5.96 -8.63
C GLY A 287 1.20 -7.34 -8.36
N VAL A 288 1.68 -7.58 -7.14
CA VAL A 288 2.22 -8.87 -6.70
C VAL A 288 1.45 -9.35 -5.49
N PRO A 289 0.74 -10.50 -5.56
CA PRO A 289 0.08 -11.06 -4.40
C PRO A 289 1.07 -11.25 -3.25
N GLY A 290 0.83 -10.61 -2.10
CA GLY A 290 1.76 -10.75 -0.99
C GLY A 290 1.71 -9.66 0.07
N GLU A 291 2.27 -10.00 1.24
CA GLU A 291 2.34 -9.11 2.39
C GLU A 291 3.36 -7.98 2.18
N HIS A 292 3.05 -6.81 2.75
CA HIS A 292 3.78 -5.55 2.60
C HIS A 292 5.31 -5.66 2.72
N ARG A 293 5.80 -6.53 3.61
CA ARG A 293 7.23 -6.80 3.80
C ARG A 293 7.65 -8.08 3.07
N GLY A 294 6.79 -9.09 3.07
CA GLY A 294 6.98 -10.37 2.37
C GLY A 294 7.32 -10.18 0.89
N ILE A 295 6.78 -9.14 0.25
CA ILE A 295 7.07 -8.77 -1.14
C ILE A 295 8.56 -8.52 -1.41
N LEU A 296 9.36 -8.12 -0.40
CA LEU A 296 10.83 -7.96 -0.54
C LEU A 296 11.58 -9.30 -0.63
N ASN A 297 10.91 -10.41 -0.37
CA ASN A 297 11.41 -11.76 -0.49
C ASN A 297 10.70 -12.56 -1.59
N ASP A 298 9.81 -11.91 -2.36
CA ASP A 298 9.08 -12.58 -3.43
C ASP A 298 9.95 -12.78 -4.67
N HIS A 299 9.94 -14.00 -5.21
CA HIS A 299 10.74 -14.37 -6.36
C HIS A 299 10.32 -13.66 -7.64
N ARG A 300 9.03 -13.32 -7.82
CA ARG A 300 8.53 -12.53 -8.95
C ARG A 300 9.11 -11.12 -8.91
N VAL A 301 9.18 -10.53 -7.73
CA VAL A 301 9.85 -9.24 -7.50
C VAL A 301 11.32 -9.30 -7.86
N PHE A 302 12.02 -10.38 -7.49
CA PHE A 302 13.40 -10.59 -7.88
C PHE A 302 13.60 -10.68 -9.40
N ARG A 303 12.72 -11.38 -10.12
CA ARG A 303 12.78 -11.43 -11.59
C ARG A 303 12.61 -10.06 -12.23
N MET A 304 11.60 -9.30 -11.80
CA MET A 304 11.35 -7.94 -12.28
C MET A 304 12.54 -7.02 -12.00
N LEU A 305 13.08 -7.05 -10.78
CA LEU A 305 14.24 -6.24 -10.40
C LEU A 305 15.45 -6.59 -11.26
N LYS A 306 15.76 -7.87 -11.43
CA LYS A 306 16.90 -8.32 -12.24
C LYS A 306 16.79 -7.81 -13.68
N GLN A 307 15.59 -7.90 -14.26
CA GLN A 307 15.33 -7.40 -15.61
C GLN A 307 15.43 -5.87 -15.71
N TRP A 308 14.75 -5.12 -14.83
CA TRP A 308 14.69 -3.67 -14.91
C TRP A 308 16.03 -3.00 -14.57
N LEU A 309 16.85 -3.65 -13.73
CA LEU A 309 18.23 -3.24 -13.46
C LEU A 309 19.20 -3.68 -14.57
N ASN A 310 18.81 -4.64 -15.41
CA ASN A 310 19.64 -5.25 -16.46
C ASN A 310 20.98 -5.78 -15.89
N VAL A 311 20.88 -6.62 -14.85
CA VAL A 311 22.03 -7.18 -14.12
C VAL A 311 22.05 -8.70 -14.18
N GLY A 312 23.26 -9.27 -14.28
CA GLY A 312 23.46 -10.71 -14.45
C GLY A 312 22.96 -11.25 -15.78
N GLU A 313 22.90 -12.58 -15.89
CA GLU A 313 22.30 -13.24 -17.06
C GLU A 313 20.78 -13.02 -17.09
N PRO A 314 20.18 -12.76 -18.27
CA PRO A 314 18.73 -12.64 -18.40
C PRO A 314 18.02 -13.84 -17.76
N ASP A 315 16.99 -13.58 -16.97
CA ASP A 315 16.19 -14.66 -16.41
C ASP A 315 15.38 -15.32 -17.56
N PRO A 316 15.62 -16.62 -17.86
CA PRO A 316 14.93 -17.29 -18.97
C PRO A 316 13.43 -17.45 -18.74
N PHE A 317 12.96 -17.26 -17.50
CA PHE A 317 11.55 -17.34 -17.12
C PHE A 317 10.88 -15.96 -17.05
N TYR A 318 11.62 -14.86 -17.27
CA TYR A 318 11.01 -13.54 -17.34
C TYR A 318 10.16 -13.43 -18.61
N ASN A 319 8.86 -13.20 -18.42
CA ASN A 319 7.91 -12.94 -19.48
C ASN A 319 7.06 -11.72 -19.06
N PRO A 320 7.20 -10.56 -19.73
CA PRO A 320 6.39 -9.37 -19.44
C PRO A 320 4.89 -9.64 -19.42
N ILE A 321 4.39 -10.59 -20.20
CA ILE A 321 2.96 -10.94 -20.20
C ILE A 321 2.60 -11.69 -18.91
N ASN A 322 3.40 -12.67 -18.47
CA ASN A 322 3.09 -13.48 -17.27
C ASN A 322 3.59 -12.87 -15.96
N ASP A 323 4.56 -11.95 -16.01
CA ASP A 323 5.10 -11.26 -14.83
C ASP A 323 4.42 -9.90 -14.62
N TYR A 324 3.82 -9.30 -15.67
CA TYR A 324 2.91 -8.15 -15.49
C TYR A 324 1.44 -8.58 -15.34
N VAL A 325 1.08 -9.76 -15.83
CA VAL A 325 -0.16 -10.47 -15.48
C VAL A 325 0.23 -11.65 -14.61
N ILE A 326 0.37 -11.42 -13.31
CA ILE A 326 0.74 -12.50 -12.38
C ILE A 326 -0.44 -13.45 -12.32
N LEU A 327 -0.36 -14.52 -13.11
CA LEU A 327 -1.27 -15.65 -12.96
C LEU A 327 -0.97 -16.27 -11.59
N PRO A 328 -1.97 -16.45 -10.72
CA PRO A 328 -1.75 -17.11 -9.45
C PRO A 328 -1.13 -18.47 -9.69
N THR A 329 -0.13 -18.77 -8.89
CA THR A 329 0.42 -20.11 -8.78
C THR A 329 -0.67 -21.06 -8.28
N THR A 330 -0.55 -22.37 -8.53
CA THR A 330 -1.48 -23.37 -7.98
C THR A 330 -1.65 -23.29 -6.46
N PHE A 331 -0.72 -22.64 -5.75
CA PHE A 331 -0.78 -22.38 -4.30
C PHE A 331 -1.63 -21.16 -3.90
N GLU A 332 -1.91 -20.25 -4.84
CA GLU A 332 -2.63 -18.98 -4.62
C GLU A 332 -4.11 -19.06 -5.06
N MET A 333 -4.58 -20.22 -5.53
CA MET A 333 -5.99 -20.42 -5.84
C MET A 333 -6.76 -20.65 -4.52
N GLU A 334 -7.89 -19.96 -4.33
CA GLU A 334 -8.75 -20.18 -3.14
C GLU A 334 -9.39 -21.56 -3.24
N GLU A 335 -8.82 -22.57 -2.57
CA GLU A 335 -9.38 -23.92 -2.47
C GLU A 335 -10.50 -23.97 -1.42
N HIS A 336 -11.74 -24.09 -1.90
CA HIS A 336 -12.91 -24.39 -1.09
C HIS A 336 -13.27 -25.87 -1.23
N HIS A 337 -13.21 -26.61 -0.12
CA HIS A 337 -13.75 -27.97 -0.03
C HIS A 337 -15.19 -27.93 0.49
N GLU A 338 -16.15 -28.22 -0.37
CA GLU A 338 -17.54 -28.46 0.04
C GLU A 338 -18.00 -29.82 -0.50
N ASN A 339 -18.45 -30.70 0.40
CA ASN A 339 -19.15 -31.96 0.06
C ASN A 339 -18.45 -32.87 -0.98
N GLY A 340 -17.13 -33.04 -0.89
CA GLY A 340 -16.36 -33.89 -1.83
C GLY A 340 -16.06 -33.22 -3.17
N VAL A 341 -16.30 -31.91 -3.29
CA VAL A 341 -15.93 -31.10 -4.46
C VAL A 341 -14.89 -30.08 -4.01
N GLU A 342 -13.74 -30.10 -4.66
CA GLU A 342 -12.69 -29.10 -4.54
C GLU A 342 -12.93 -28.03 -5.60
N VAL A 343 -13.19 -26.80 -5.16
CA VAL A 343 -13.38 -25.65 -6.06
C VAL A 343 -12.24 -24.68 -5.80
N ALA A 344 -11.45 -24.39 -6.82
CA ALA A 344 -10.36 -23.42 -6.76
C ALA A 344 -10.67 -22.25 -7.69
N SER A 345 -10.72 -21.01 -7.18
CA SER A 345 -11.08 -19.84 -7.98
C SER A 345 -10.04 -18.73 -7.93
N VAL A 346 -9.97 -17.96 -9.03
CA VAL A 346 -9.00 -16.90 -9.28
C VAL A 346 -9.72 -15.76 -9.98
N LYS A 347 -9.52 -14.55 -9.49
CA LYS A 347 -10.01 -13.33 -10.13
C LYS A 347 -8.90 -12.30 -10.19
N GLU A 348 -8.53 -11.89 -11.39
CA GLU A 348 -7.48 -10.92 -11.67
C GLU A 348 -8.04 -9.80 -12.56
N SER A 349 -7.52 -8.59 -12.43
CA SER A 349 -7.90 -7.46 -13.29
C SER A 349 -6.74 -6.50 -13.51
N TRP A 350 -6.59 -6.00 -14.74
CA TRP A 350 -5.49 -5.09 -15.11
C TRP A 350 -5.90 -4.15 -16.24
N ASP A 351 -5.12 -3.08 -16.42
CA ASP A 351 -5.32 -2.09 -17.50
C ASP A 351 -4.23 -2.20 -18.57
N ILE A 352 -4.64 -2.27 -19.84
CA ILE A 352 -3.76 -2.16 -21.01
C ILE A 352 -3.78 -0.72 -21.51
N ILE A 353 -2.61 -0.07 -21.52
CA ILE A 353 -2.43 1.29 -22.07
C ILE A 353 -1.94 1.18 -23.51
N SER A 354 -2.65 1.80 -24.47
CA SER A 354 -2.29 1.77 -25.89
C SER A 354 -1.94 3.17 -26.40
N ASP A 355 -0.85 3.31 -27.17
CA ASP A 355 -0.37 4.57 -27.77
C ASP A 355 -1.24 5.11 -28.94
N GLY A 356 -2.42 4.52 -29.15
CA GLY A 356 -3.26 4.77 -30.31
C GLY A 356 -4.37 5.79 -30.04
N ASN A 357 -4.47 6.81 -30.90
CA ASN A 357 -5.52 7.84 -30.93
C ASN A 357 -6.91 7.29 -31.36
N ASN A 358 -7.20 6.01 -31.13
CA ASN A 358 -8.48 5.39 -31.48
C ASN A 358 -9.47 5.63 -30.34
N LYS A 359 -10.29 6.66 -30.49
CA LYS A 359 -11.55 6.80 -29.76
C LYS A 359 -12.51 5.72 -30.23
N ASN A 360 -12.37 4.51 -29.70
CA ASN A 360 -13.46 3.55 -29.74
C ASN A 360 -14.54 3.99 -28.74
N ASP A 361 -15.79 3.77 -29.12
CA ASP A 361 -16.97 4.24 -28.41
C ASP A 361 -16.97 3.71 -26.97
N ALA A 362 -16.83 4.59 -25.96
CA ALA A 362 -16.88 4.25 -24.53
C ALA A 362 -18.27 3.74 -24.08
N THR A 363 -19.18 3.53 -25.03
CA THR A 363 -20.56 3.05 -24.85
C THR A 363 -20.75 1.60 -25.32
N ALA A 364 -19.72 0.94 -25.84
CA ALA A 364 -19.80 -0.46 -26.24
C ALA A 364 -20.01 -1.39 -25.03
N ALA A 365 -20.64 -2.55 -25.23
CA ALA A 365 -20.71 -3.57 -24.18
C ALA A 365 -19.35 -4.28 -24.03
N PRO A 366 -18.97 -4.72 -22.82
CA PRO A 366 -17.75 -5.50 -22.62
C PRO A 366 -17.78 -6.79 -23.46
N THR A 367 -16.64 -7.12 -24.06
CA THR A 367 -16.48 -8.35 -24.84
C THR A 367 -16.06 -9.46 -23.90
N VAL A 368 -16.84 -10.54 -23.82
CA VAL A 368 -16.56 -11.69 -22.97
C VAL A 368 -16.16 -12.88 -23.84
N SER A 369 -15.02 -13.48 -23.53
CA SER A 369 -14.59 -14.75 -24.09
C SER A 369 -14.44 -15.77 -22.97
N SER A 370 -14.79 -17.03 -23.23
CA SER A 370 -14.60 -18.10 -22.25
C SER A 370 -13.98 -19.33 -22.89
N ILE A 371 -13.15 -20.02 -22.13
CA ILE A 371 -12.59 -21.32 -22.48
C ILE A 371 -12.89 -22.29 -21.34
N SER A 372 -13.27 -23.51 -21.69
CA SER A 372 -13.47 -24.59 -20.74
C SER A 372 -12.62 -25.79 -21.16
N VAL A 373 -12.01 -26.43 -20.17
CA VAL A 373 -11.22 -27.64 -20.34
C VAL A 373 -11.68 -28.65 -19.29
N SER A 374 -12.21 -29.78 -19.75
CA SER A 374 -12.65 -30.87 -18.88
C SER A 374 -11.71 -32.06 -19.01
N ARG A 375 -11.27 -32.59 -17.87
CA ARG A 375 -10.58 -33.88 -17.78
C ARG A 375 -11.58 -34.93 -17.28
N PRO A 376 -11.88 -35.98 -18.07
CA PRO A 376 -12.69 -37.10 -17.59
C PRO A 376 -11.93 -37.83 -16.48
N GLY A 377 -12.64 -38.22 -15.42
CA GLY A 377 -12.08 -38.97 -14.30
C GLY A 377 -11.79 -40.43 -14.65
N ASP A 378 -10.81 -41.03 -13.98
CA ASP A 378 -10.48 -42.46 -14.00
C ASP A 378 -10.31 -43.00 -12.56
N ASP A 379 -10.10 -44.31 -12.40
CA ASP A 379 -10.01 -44.96 -11.07
C ASP A 379 -8.89 -44.38 -10.17
N GLU A 380 -7.95 -43.59 -10.73
CA GLU A 380 -6.85 -42.95 -10.01
C GLU A 380 -6.93 -41.41 -9.96
N ASN A 381 -7.76 -40.76 -10.78
CA ASN A 381 -7.87 -39.30 -10.83
C ASN A 381 -9.33 -38.80 -10.86
N PRO A 382 -9.68 -37.83 -10.01
CA PRO A 382 -11.01 -37.23 -9.99
C PRO A 382 -11.35 -36.50 -11.30
N GLN A 383 -12.63 -36.43 -11.62
CA GLN A 383 -13.12 -35.64 -12.74
C GLN A 383 -12.92 -34.16 -12.44
N ALA A 384 -12.28 -33.42 -13.35
CA ALA A 384 -11.97 -32.02 -13.16
C ALA A 384 -12.43 -31.16 -14.35
N GLU A 385 -12.93 -29.97 -14.08
CA GLU A 385 -13.32 -28.97 -15.08
C GLU A 385 -12.72 -27.60 -14.71
N ALA A 386 -11.96 -27.02 -15.62
CA ALA A 386 -11.48 -25.65 -15.53
C ALA A 386 -12.25 -24.77 -16.51
N ARG A 387 -12.71 -23.60 -16.05
CA ARG A 387 -13.33 -22.55 -16.86
C ARG A 387 -12.59 -21.25 -16.64
N ALA A 388 -12.11 -20.64 -17.71
CA ALA A 388 -11.55 -19.29 -17.68
C ALA A 388 -12.45 -18.36 -18.51
N THR A 389 -12.79 -17.21 -17.94
CA THR A 389 -13.58 -16.15 -18.56
C THR A 389 -12.75 -14.88 -18.59
N LEU A 390 -12.49 -14.37 -19.78
CA LEU A 390 -11.81 -13.11 -20.02
C LEU A 390 -12.86 -12.07 -20.43
N THR A 391 -12.97 -11.00 -19.64
CA THR A 391 -13.84 -9.85 -19.93
C THR A 391 -12.96 -8.68 -20.31
N VAL A 392 -13.12 -8.19 -21.54
CA VAL A 392 -12.43 -6.99 -22.03
C VAL A 392 -13.42 -5.85 -22.08
N HIS A 393 -13.21 -4.84 -21.25
CA HIS A 393 -14.05 -3.66 -21.21
C HIS A 393 -13.71 -2.69 -22.35
N PRO A 394 -14.67 -1.85 -22.77
CA PRO A 394 -14.44 -0.83 -23.80
C PRO A 394 -13.29 0.11 -23.41
N GLN A 395 -12.54 0.56 -24.41
CA GLN A 395 -11.44 1.49 -24.20
C GLN A 395 -11.97 2.89 -23.85
N GLY A 396 -11.53 3.44 -22.72
CA GLY A 396 -11.82 4.81 -22.28
C GLY A 396 -10.52 5.53 -21.96
N ASP A 397 -10.33 6.74 -22.51
CA ASP A 397 -9.14 7.59 -22.27
C ASP A 397 -7.78 6.87 -22.44
N GLY A 398 -7.66 6.05 -23.49
CA GLY A 398 -6.42 5.33 -23.82
C GLY A 398 -6.12 4.12 -22.92
N ARG A 399 -6.99 3.80 -21.97
CA ARG A 399 -6.92 2.61 -21.10
C ARG A 399 -7.98 1.60 -21.50
N GLN A 400 -7.61 0.32 -21.52
CA GLN A 400 -8.51 -0.80 -21.73
C GLN A 400 -8.45 -1.73 -20.52
N HIS A 401 -9.55 -1.79 -19.76
CA HIS A 401 -9.65 -2.63 -18.58
C HIS A 401 -9.94 -4.08 -18.98
N VAL A 402 -9.23 -5.04 -18.38
CA VAL A 402 -9.35 -6.48 -18.65
C VAL A 402 -9.49 -7.22 -17.33
N GLU A 403 -10.51 -8.07 -17.23
CA GLU A 403 -10.74 -8.97 -16.10
C GLU A 403 -10.55 -10.42 -16.55
N LEU A 404 -9.88 -11.22 -15.74
CA LEU A 404 -9.76 -12.66 -15.89
C LEU A 404 -10.37 -13.35 -14.67
N ASN A 405 -11.36 -14.21 -14.90
CA ASN A 405 -11.95 -15.06 -13.88
C ASN A 405 -11.65 -16.52 -14.24
N VAL A 406 -10.94 -17.25 -13.41
CA VAL A 406 -10.68 -18.69 -13.59
C VAL A 406 -11.33 -19.45 -12.44
N VAL A 407 -12.09 -20.49 -12.77
CA VAL A 407 -12.72 -21.39 -11.83
C VAL A 407 -12.32 -22.80 -12.21
N TYR A 408 -11.75 -23.52 -11.25
CA TYR A 408 -11.44 -24.94 -11.33
C TYR A 408 -12.34 -25.70 -10.37
N VAL A 409 -12.86 -26.83 -10.81
CA VAL A 409 -13.70 -27.72 -10.01
C VAL A 409 -13.19 -29.13 -10.20
N SER A 410 -12.89 -29.84 -9.11
CA SER A 410 -12.55 -31.25 -9.07
C SER A 410 -13.54 -31.97 -8.16
N VAL A 411 -14.07 -33.11 -8.60
CA VAL A 411 -14.98 -33.94 -7.80
C VAL A 411 -14.23 -35.17 -7.30
N ASP A 412 -13.94 -35.23 -6.00
CA ASP A 412 -13.39 -36.42 -5.37
C ASP A 412 -14.42 -37.56 -5.45
N ALA A 413 -13.98 -38.74 -5.87
CA ALA A 413 -14.82 -39.93 -6.03
C ALA A 413 -15.08 -40.65 -4.69
#